data_AF-A0A961ZB17-F1
#
_entry.id   AF-A0A961ZB17-F1
#
_cell.length_a   1.000
_cell.length_b   1.000
_cell.length_c   1.000
_cell.angle_alpha   90.00
_cell.angle_beta   90.00
_cell.angle_gamma   90.00
#
_symmetry.space_group_name_H-M   'P 1'
#
loop_
_entity.id
_entity.type
_entity.pdbx_description
1 polymer ?
#
loop_
_entity_poly.entity_id
_entity_poly.type
_entity_poly.pdbx_seq_one_letter_code
_entity_poly.pdbx_strand_id
1 'polypeptide(L)'
;MNELIFFINKVLISGAILGSIYALGAVGVTLIFGILRFAHFAHGDMMTMGAFFSYILVTILVSMGVTAPVPLGILVLPVAMAVAAIVALGIDRGFYAPLRARGSKPVVLLIASIGVTLMIQGLIRL
;
A
#
# COMPACT_ATOMS: atom_id res chain seq x y z
N MET A 1 -30.01 9.25 -21.97
CA MET A 1 -28.92 8.23 -21.96
C MET A 1 -27.63 8.77 -21.34
N ASN A 2 -27.18 9.98 -21.64
CA ASN A 2 -25.93 10.54 -21.09
C ASN A 2 -25.92 10.67 -19.55
N GLU A 3 -27.04 11.06 -18.94
CA GLU A 3 -27.14 11.18 -17.46
C GLU A 3 -26.92 9.84 -16.73
N LEU A 4 -27.45 8.75 -17.28
CA LEU A 4 -27.29 7.42 -16.68
C LEU A 4 -25.83 6.94 -16.80
N ILE A 5 -25.21 7.15 -17.96
CA ILE A 5 -23.80 6.81 -18.21
C ILE A 5 -22.89 7.65 -17.29
N PHE A 6 -23.22 8.92 -17.09
CA PHE A 6 -22.50 9.80 -16.17
C PHE A 6 -22.61 9.30 -14.73
N PHE A 7 -23.83 9.02 -14.25
CA PHE A 7 -24.06 8.52 -12.90
C PHE A 7 -23.30 7.23 -12.63
N ILE A 8 -23.36 6.26 -13.55
CA ILE A 8 -22.65 4.99 -13.39
C ILE A 8 -21.13 5.21 -13.34
N ASN A 9 -20.56 5.93 -14.30
CA ASN A 9 -19.11 6.08 -14.40
C ASN A 9 -18.51 6.99 -13.32
N LYS A 10 -19.18 8.09 -12.98
CA LYS A 10 -18.61 9.11 -12.09
C LYS A 10 -19.03 8.95 -10.64
N VAL A 11 -20.22 8.43 -10.37
CA VAL A 11 -20.73 8.27 -9.00
C VAL A 11 -20.54 6.84 -8.52
N LEU A 12 -21.14 5.85 -9.21
CA LEU A 12 -21.10 4.46 -8.73
C LEU A 12 -19.70 3.86 -8.82
N ILE A 13 -19.04 3.93 -9.98
CA ILE A 13 -17.72 3.32 -10.17
C ILE A 13 -16.68 4.05 -9.33
N SER A 14 -16.59 5.38 -9.40
CA SER A 14 -15.63 6.14 -8.57
C SER A 14 -15.87 5.96 -7.08
N GLY A 15 -17.14 5.92 -6.65
CA GLY A 15 -17.51 5.71 -5.25
C GLY A 15 -17.10 4.31 -4.77
N ALA A 16 -17.32 3.28 -5.59
CA ALA A 16 -16.88 1.92 -5.29
C ALA A 16 -15.35 1.81 -5.21
N ILE A 17 -14.62 2.51 -6.09
CA ILE A 17 -13.15 2.54 -6.06
C ILE A 17 -12.65 3.18 -4.76
N LEU A 18 -13.13 4.38 -4.43
CA LEU A 18 -12.73 5.07 -3.19
C LEU A 18 -13.13 4.29 -1.94
N GLY A 19 -14.35 3.74 -1.92
CA GLY A 19 -14.82 2.88 -0.83
C GLY A 19 -13.94 1.65 -0.65
N SER A 20 -13.49 1.03 -1.76
CA SER A 20 -12.57 -0.12 -1.72
C SER A 20 -11.21 0.24 -1.15
N ILE A 21 -10.65 1.41 -1.51
CA ILE A 21 -9.37 1.90 -0.96
C ILE A 21 -9.48 2.08 0.56
N TYR A 22 -10.55 2.74 1.03
CA TYR A 22 -10.76 2.94 2.46
C TYR A 22 -11.04 1.63 3.21
N ALA A 23 -11.85 0.75 2.64
CA ALA A 23 -12.16 -0.55 3.23
C ALA A 23 -10.90 -1.43 3.35
N LEU A 24 -10.08 -1.49 2.29
CA LEU A 24 -8.81 -2.22 2.31
C LEU A 24 -7.85 -1.65 3.36
N GLY A 25 -7.72 -0.32 3.45
CA GLY A 25 -6.89 0.32 4.47
C GLY A 25 -7.37 0.03 5.89
N ALA A 26 -8.69 0.09 6.12
CA ALA A 26 -9.28 -0.24 7.42
C ALA A 26 -9.03 -1.70 7.82
N VAL A 27 -9.28 -2.64 6.91
CA VAL A 27 -9.03 -4.08 7.13
C VAL A 27 -7.55 -4.36 7.38
N GLY A 28 -6.64 -3.70 6.66
CA GLY A 28 -5.20 -3.85 6.87
C GLY A 28 -4.75 -3.40 8.27
N VAL A 29 -5.18 -2.21 8.69
CA VAL A 29 -4.84 -1.68 10.04
C VAL A 29 -5.43 -2.55 11.14
N THR A 30 -6.68 -3.01 11.00
CA THR A 30 -7.31 -3.87 12.01
C THR A 30 -6.61 -5.22 12.14
N LEU A 31 -6.19 -5.83 11.02
CA LEU A 31 -5.44 -7.08 11.03
C LEU A 31 -4.07 -6.91 11.71
N ILE A 32 -3.33 -5.84 11.37
CA ILE A 32 -2.03 -5.56 11.96
C ILE A 32 -2.16 -5.34 13.46
N PHE A 33 -3.13 -4.51 13.89
CA PHE A 33 -3.36 -4.26 15.31
C PHE A 33 -3.81 -5.53 16.04
N GLY A 34 -4.65 -6.36 15.42
CA GLY A 34 -5.11 -7.63 15.99
C GLY A 34 -3.98 -8.62 16.28
N ILE A 35 -2.94 -8.64 15.43
CA ILE A 35 -1.78 -9.53 15.60
C ILE A 35 -0.70 -8.90 16.49
N LEU A 36 -0.30 -7.66 16.18
CA LEU A 36 0.87 -7.02 16.79
C LEU A 36 0.56 -6.20 18.05
N ARG A 37 -0.71 -5.84 18.28
CA ARG A 37 -1.19 -5.07 19.43
C ARG A 37 -0.50 -3.71 19.63
N PHE A 38 -0.04 -3.07 18.55
CA PHE A 38 0.42 -1.68 18.56
C PHE A 38 -0.08 -0.93 17.32
N ALA A 39 -0.20 0.39 17.43
CA ALA A 39 -0.65 1.23 16.32
C ALA A 39 0.45 1.36 15.25
N HIS A 40 0.21 0.78 14.08
CA HIS A 40 1.14 0.79 12.95
C HIS A 40 0.82 1.95 11.99
N PHE A 41 1.35 3.14 12.29
CA PHE A 41 1.13 4.37 11.50
C PHE A 41 1.63 4.27 10.05
N ALA A 42 2.68 3.49 9.81
CA ALA A 42 3.28 3.35 8.49
C ALA A 42 2.43 2.57 7.47
N HIS A 43 1.25 2.06 7.85
CA HIS A 43 0.45 1.24 6.95
C HIS A 43 -0.07 2.04 5.74
N GLY A 44 -0.55 3.27 5.97
CA GLY A 44 -1.02 4.14 4.87
C GLY A 44 0.11 4.53 3.91
N ASP A 45 1.31 4.76 4.44
CA ASP A 45 2.49 5.05 3.60
C ASP A 45 2.91 3.82 2.80
N MET A 46 2.84 2.60 3.38
CA MET A 46 3.08 1.35 2.64
C MET A 46 2.05 1.14 1.52
N MET A 47 0.77 1.44 1.75
CA MET A 47 -0.25 1.38 0.69
C MET A 47 0.09 2.33 -0.46
N THR A 48 0.52 3.56 -0.14
CA THR A 48 0.94 4.56 -1.12
C THR A 48 2.17 4.09 -1.90
N MET A 49 3.17 3.53 -1.22
CA MET A 49 4.37 2.96 -1.83
C MET A 49 4.04 1.82 -2.79
N GLY A 50 3.13 0.92 -2.41
CA GLY A 50 2.64 -0.16 -3.27
C GLY A 50 1.95 0.35 -4.54
N ALA A 51 1.15 1.40 -4.43
CA ALA A 51 0.54 2.06 -5.58
C ALA A 51 1.59 2.68 -6.52
N PHE A 52 2.62 3.33 -5.94
CA PHE A 52 3.74 3.88 -6.71
C PHE A 52 4.54 2.81 -7.44
N PHE A 53 4.82 1.67 -6.82
CA PHE A 53 5.49 0.56 -7.51
C PHE A 53 4.69 0.06 -8.71
N SER A 54 3.38 -0.11 -8.55
CA SER A 54 2.50 -0.50 -9.66
C SER A 54 2.53 0.54 -10.78
N TYR A 55 2.46 1.83 -10.43
CA TYR A 55 2.53 2.94 -11.38
C TYR A 55 3.86 2.96 -12.17
N ILE A 56 5.00 2.81 -11.49
CA ILE A 56 6.34 2.79 -12.11
C ILE A 56 6.45 1.59 -13.07
N LEU A 57 6.06 0.40 -12.62
CA LEU A 57 6.12 -0.82 -13.43
C LEU A 57 5.24 -0.73 -14.68
N VAL A 58 4.04 -0.16 -14.57
CA VAL A 58 3.17 0.10 -15.74
C VAL A 58 3.84 1.10 -16.68
N THR A 59 4.40 2.19 -16.14
CA THR A 59 5.06 3.23 -16.95
C THR A 59 6.26 2.66 -17.73
N ILE A 60 7.05 1.78 -17.10
CA ILE A 60 8.15 1.07 -17.76
C ILE A 60 7.62 0.19 -18.91
N LEU A 61 6.59 -0.62 -18.67
CA LEU A 61 5.99 -1.48 -19.71
C LEU A 61 5.47 -0.68 -20.90
N VAL A 62 4.80 0.44 -20.63
CA VAL A 62 4.32 1.37 -21.67
C VAL A 62 5.50 1.96 -22.45
N SER A 63 6.57 2.38 -21.78
CA SER A 63 7.76 2.93 -22.44
C SER A 63 8.49 1.91 -23.33
N MET A 64 8.37 0.62 -23.02
CA MET A 64 8.90 -0.49 -23.82
C MET A 64 7.98 -0.88 -24.99
N GLY A 65 6.83 -0.21 -25.15
CA GLY A 65 5.87 -0.51 -26.21
C GLY A 65 5.06 -1.79 -25.99
N VAL A 66 5.00 -2.31 -24.76
CA VAL A 66 4.26 -3.53 -24.45
C VAL A 66 2.75 -3.23 -24.47
N THR A 67 2.04 -3.83 -25.42
CA THR A 67 0.58 -3.78 -25.49
C THR A 67 -0.01 -5.15 -25.16
N ALA A 68 -0.96 -5.19 -24.22
CA ALA A 68 -1.71 -6.39 -23.88
C ALA A 68 -3.21 -6.17 -24.13
N PRO A 69 -4.00 -7.22 -24.42
CA PRO A 69 -5.45 -7.13 -24.55
C PRO A 69 -6.16 -6.85 -23.21
N VAL A 70 -5.43 -6.95 -22.09
CA VAL A 70 -5.89 -6.60 -20.75
C VAL A 70 -5.19 -5.32 -20.25
N PRO A 71 -5.83 -4.54 -19.36
CA PRO A 71 -5.17 -3.40 -18.73
C PRO A 71 -3.82 -3.80 -18.12
N LEU A 72 -2.75 -3.09 -18.49
CA LEU A 72 -1.37 -3.40 -18.05
C LEU A 72 -1.23 -3.42 -16.52
N GLY A 73 -2.06 -2.67 -15.80
CA GLY A 73 -2.11 -2.71 -14.34
C GLY A 73 -2.39 -4.12 -13.80
N ILE A 74 -3.24 -4.91 -14.45
CA ILE A 74 -3.56 -6.28 -14.03
C ILE A 74 -2.35 -7.20 -14.21
N LEU A 75 -1.57 -7.00 -15.27
CA LEU A 75 -0.37 -7.78 -15.53
C LEU A 75 0.75 -7.50 -14.51
N VAL A 76 0.84 -6.25 -14.08
CA VAL A 76 1.87 -5.78 -13.14
C VAL A 76 1.52 -6.12 -11.68
N LEU A 77 0.24 -6.27 -11.35
CA LEU A 77 -0.25 -6.51 -9.99
C LEU A 77 0.53 -7.59 -9.21
N PRO A 78 0.77 -8.81 -9.73
CA PRO A 78 1.50 -9.84 -9.00
C PRO A 78 2.93 -9.42 -8.64
N VAL A 79 3.60 -8.72 -9.56
CA VAL A 79 4.97 -8.23 -9.34
C VAL A 79 4.96 -7.10 -8.31
N ALA A 80 4.02 -6.15 -8.42
CA ALA A 80 3.88 -5.07 -7.46
C ALA A 80 3.55 -5.59 -6.05
N MET A 81 2.68 -6.61 -5.93
CA MET A 81 2.38 -7.28 -4.67
C MET A 81 3.60 -7.97 -4.07
N ALA A 82 4.41 -8.65 -4.89
CA ALA A 82 5.65 -9.28 -4.44
C ALA A 82 6.65 -8.24 -3.91
N VAL A 83 6.84 -7.13 -4.64
CA VAL A 83 7.72 -6.03 -4.20
C VAL A 83 7.22 -5.41 -2.89
N ALA A 84 5.92 -5.12 -2.79
CA ALA A 84 5.33 -4.58 -1.57
C ALA A 84 5.49 -5.54 -0.38
N ALA A 85 5.32 -6.85 -0.59
CA ALA A 85 5.54 -7.86 0.44
C ALA A 85 7.01 -7.92 0.89
N ILE A 86 7.96 -7.84 -0.04
CA ILE A 86 9.39 -7.79 0.28
C ILE A 86 9.71 -6.56 1.13
N VAL A 87 9.20 -5.39 0.76
CA VAL A 87 9.39 -4.15 1.54
C VAL A 87 8.77 -4.28 2.94
N ALA A 88 7.54 -4.79 3.04
CA ALA A 88 6.89 -5.00 4.34
C ALA A 88 7.68 -5.95 5.24
N LEU A 89 8.18 -7.06 4.70
CA LEU A 89 9.03 -8.01 5.43
C LEU A 89 10.39 -7.40 5.80
N GLY A 90 10.96 -6.57 4.93
CA GLY A 90 12.20 -5.83 5.21
C GLY A 90 12.03 -4.86 6.37
N ILE A 91 10.91 -4.15 6.42
CA ILE A 91 10.58 -3.23 7.52
C ILE A 91 10.35 -4.00 8.82
N ASP A 92 9.56 -5.08 8.80
CA ASP A 92 9.34 -5.90 10.00
C ASP A 92 10.66 -6.45 10.53
N ARG A 93 11.49 -7.08 9.68
CA ARG A 93 12.77 -7.65 10.11
C ARG A 93 13.79 -6.61 10.54
N GLY A 94 13.83 -5.46 9.88
CA GLY A 94 14.81 -4.40 10.14
C GLY A 94 14.49 -3.58 11.39
N PHE A 95 13.21 -3.22 11.59
CA PHE A 95 12.82 -2.27 12.63
C PHE A 95 11.98 -2.91 13.74
N TYR A 96 10.94 -3.67 13.41
CA TYR A 96 9.96 -4.11 14.42
C TYR A 96 10.33 -5.41 15.13
N ALA A 97 10.79 -6.43 14.41
CA ALA A 97 11.16 -7.73 14.95
C ALA A 97 12.27 -7.64 16.01
N PRO A 98 13.34 -6.84 15.85
CA PRO A 98 14.37 -6.68 16.88
C PRO A 98 13.83 -6.01 18.15
N LEU A 99 12.94 -5.01 18.00
CA LEU A 99 12.31 -4.33 19.13
C LEU A 99 11.35 -5.27 19.89
N ARG A 100 10.60 -6.09 19.17
CA ARG A 100 9.71 -7.11 19.73
C ARG A 100 10.48 -8.21 20.45
N ALA A 101 11.59 -8.68 19.88
CA ALA A 101 12.45 -9.70 20.50
C ALA A 101 13.06 -9.25 21.84
N ARG A 102 13.28 -7.93 22.00
CA ARG A 102 13.77 -7.32 23.26
C ARG A 102 12.66 -7.06 24.29
N GLY A 103 11.41 -7.44 24.02
CA GLY A 103 10.28 -7.20 24.93
C GLY A 103 9.92 -5.72 25.07
N SER A 104 10.17 -4.90 24.05
CA SER A 104 9.91 -3.46 24.10
C SER A 104 8.42 -3.18 24.30
N LYS A 105 8.12 -2.12 25.06
CA LYS A 105 6.73 -1.67 25.28
C LYS A 105 6.07 -1.28 23.94
N PRO A 106 4.74 -1.47 23.76
CA PRO A 106 4.03 -1.10 22.54
C PRO A 106 4.25 0.36 22.09
N VAL A 107 4.45 1.28 23.04
CA VAL A 107 4.76 2.68 22.76
C VAL A 107 6.08 2.85 21.99
N VAL A 108 7.09 2.01 22.26
CA VAL A 108 8.37 2.06 21.54
C VAL A 108 8.20 1.61 20.09
N LEU A 109 7.39 0.58 19.85
CA LEU A 109 7.04 0.11 18.50
C LEU A 109 6.25 1.16 17.73
N LEU A 110 5.37 1.89 18.41
CA LEU A 110 4.63 3.02 17.84
C LEU A 110 5.59 4.14 17.40
N ILE A 111 6.55 4.52 18.25
CA ILE A 111 7.56 5.54 17.90
C ILE A 111 8.41 5.06 16.72
N ALA A 112 8.83 3.79 16.72
CA ALA A 112 9.54 3.21 15.59
C ALA A 112 8.70 3.26 14.30
N SER A 113 7.40 3.01 14.38
CA SER A 113 6.50 3.11 13.24
C SER A 113 6.40 4.53 12.67
N ILE A 114 6.46 5.57 13.51
CA ILE A 114 6.52 6.96 13.04
C ILE A 114 7.83 7.21 12.28
N GLY A 115 8.95 6.68 12.78
CA GLY A 115 10.24 6.75 12.08
C GLY A 115 10.19 6.07 10.71
N VAL A 116 9.55 4.90 10.62
CA VAL A 116 9.33 4.19 9.35
C VAL A 116 8.44 4.99 8.41
N THR A 117 7.36 5.62 8.89
CA THR A 117 6.52 6.53 8.11
C THR A 117 7.36 7.63 7.45
N LEU A 118 8.20 8.32 8.22
CA LEU A 118 9.05 9.40 7.69
C LEU A 118 10.03 8.88 6.64
N MET A 119 10.60 7.69 6.85
CA MET A 119 11.51 7.05 5.91
C MET A 119 10.79 6.69 4.59
N ILE A 120 9.61 6.07 4.65
CA ILE A 120 8.83 5.72 3.47
C ILE A 120 8.40 6.99 2.72
N GLN A 121 7.90 8.00 3.43
CA GLN A 121 7.53 9.28 2.82
C GLN A 121 8.72 9.96 2.15
N GLY A 122 9.91 9.91 2.78
CA GLY A 122 11.15 10.41 2.18
C GLY A 122 11.50 9.68 0.87
N LEU A 123 11.36 8.35 0.85
CA LEU A 123 11.60 7.53 -0.34
C LEU A 123 10.59 7.80 -1.47
N ILE A 124 9.30 7.98 -1.14
CA ILE A 124 8.25 8.23 -2.13
C ILE A 124 8.40 9.62 -2.79
N ARG A 125 8.93 10.61 -2.03
CA ARG A 125 9.09 11.99 -2.51
C ARG A 125 10.30 12.19 -3.42
N LEU A 126 11.20 11.20 -3.50
CA LEU A 126 12.39 11.24 -4.34
C LEU A 126 12.03 10.90 -5.80
#